data_AF-A0A0P7BQG3-F1
#
_entry.id   AF-A0A0P7BQG3-F1
#
_cell.length_a   1.000
_cell.length_b   1.000
_cell.length_c   1.000
_cell.angle_alpha   90.00
_cell.angle_beta   90.00
_cell.angle_gamma   90.00
#
_symmetry.space_group_name_H-M   'P 1'
#
loop_
_entity.id
_entity.type
_entity.pdbx_description
1 polymer ?
#
loop_
_entity_poly.entity_id
_entity_poly.type
_entity_poly.pdbx_seq_one_letter_code
_entity_poly.pdbx_strand_id
1 'polypeptide(L)'
;MKWSAGWGSACHPCAKAKTRCIRSRETDDSKCNRTLSNAAIPQLGHKQRTTVTSEDSCNDAEKSEANVYVAPIKVEPAGAFSAPTSLPGFHPFPTPTCTCVSESDGEDDPGPTESDEALLSIYRTRLSPQFPFVIISDSLTVVELRRSRPFLAKAIRMVASLRYRRSMWGQSRLLLRQISDAVFTGPDRSLDLLQSVIVFLGFFHYFCFAHGNFNTLAHLASSMIAEMRLDRPRGRPALRNESLRGIDPEAPKEMSNDERRAVLAVWYLNSSFAVAFKKVNSPGRHFTRHMERQLQELQDGLDFETDSVLAQLVCAQRMNEMIAQIQQSDQAVDVQPSSNVWTANLDNLLADLDNLRGSEGQQKPHRYLVSSHHNFALLQLLEPQLFDAEHVKSHEAVAALYHTPDYFRTPSTSKKDAADTAPRAWFEDWLTIPVCHFFYMPMSGYLHLTNATVILLRRARLALLTRYR
;
A
#
# COMPACT_ATOMS: atom_id res chain seq x y z
N MET A 1 24.45 30.08 42.14
CA MET A 1 24.42 29.46 40.79
C MET A 1 23.26 28.49 40.71
N LYS A 2 22.50 28.47 39.61
CA LYS A 2 21.38 27.54 39.39
C LYS A 2 21.85 26.47 38.40
N TRP A 3 21.80 25.20 38.81
CA TRP A 3 22.31 24.08 38.03
C TRP A 3 21.17 23.40 37.27
N SER A 4 21.40 23.04 36.00
CA SER A 4 20.44 22.26 35.22
C SER A 4 20.78 20.78 35.28
N ALA A 5 19.80 19.94 35.59
CA ALA A 5 20.01 18.49 35.56
C ALA A 5 20.40 18.02 34.14
N GLY A 6 21.37 17.10 34.07
CA GLY A 6 21.76 16.43 32.83
C GLY A 6 20.64 15.58 32.24
N TRP A 7 20.81 15.16 30.98
CA TRP A 7 19.88 14.27 30.30
C TRP A 7 19.74 12.95 31.09
N GLY A 8 18.50 12.56 31.42
CA GLY A 8 18.20 11.38 32.24
C GLY A 8 17.99 11.67 33.74
N SER A 9 18.46 12.81 34.25
CA SER A 9 18.37 13.16 35.68
C SER A 9 17.26 14.18 36.01
N ALA A 10 16.37 14.49 35.06
CA ALA A 10 15.26 15.42 35.31
C ALA A 10 14.15 14.77 36.14
N CYS A 11 13.52 15.52 37.05
CA CYS A 11 12.35 15.00 37.76
C CYS A 11 11.16 14.77 36.81
N HIS A 12 10.32 13.78 37.13
CA HIS A 12 9.20 13.33 36.29
C HIS A 12 8.30 14.46 35.75
N PRO A 13 7.91 15.49 36.54
CA PRO A 13 7.12 16.61 36.03
C PRO A 13 7.83 17.44 34.96
N CYS A 14 9.13 17.69 35.10
CA CYS A 14 9.90 18.49 34.14
C CYS A 14 10.14 17.70 32.84
N ALA A 15 10.37 16.39 32.95
CA ALA A 15 10.49 15.50 31.80
C ALA A 15 9.18 15.45 30.99
N LYS A 16 8.04 15.27 31.65
CA LYS A 16 6.71 15.24 31.01
C LYS A 16 6.38 16.56 30.30
N ALA A 17 6.77 17.69 30.88
CA ALA A 17 6.57 19.02 30.28
C ALA A 17 7.63 19.41 29.23
N LYS A 18 8.64 18.57 28.97
CA LYS A 18 9.82 18.90 28.14
C LYS A 18 10.48 20.22 28.53
N THR A 19 10.60 20.50 29.82
CA THR A 19 11.23 21.74 30.34
C THR A 19 12.47 21.43 31.19
N ARG A 20 13.38 22.40 31.30
CA ARG A 20 14.64 22.26 32.04
C ARG A 20 14.38 22.11 33.55
N CYS A 21 14.92 21.05 34.16
CA CYS A 21 14.88 20.83 35.60
C CYS A 21 16.03 21.60 36.26
N ILE A 22 15.72 22.54 37.17
CA ILE A 22 16.70 23.40 37.83
C ILE A 22 16.83 23.00 39.31
N ARG A 23 18.06 22.75 39.72
CA ARG A 23 18.45 22.32 41.06
C ARG A 23 19.35 23.36 41.74
N SER A 24 19.40 23.32 43.07
CA SER A 24 20.21 24.22 43.90
C SER A 24 21.67 23.78 43.98
N ARG A 25 21.96 22.49 43.74
CA ARG A 25 23.30 21.88 43.72
C ARG A 25 23.39 20.91 42.54
N GLU A 26 24.61 20.55 42.16
CA GLU A 26 24.89 19.67 41.01
C GLU A 26 24.67 18.17 41.32
N THR A 27 24.58 17.80 42.60
CA THR A 27 24.41 16.41 43.03
C THR A 27 23.02 15.84 42.71
N ASP A 28 22.95 14.56 42.36
CA ASP A 28 21.71 13.93 41.86
C ASP A 28 20.57 13.86 42.88
N ASP A 29 20.90 13.87 44.18
CA ASP A 29 19.92 13.90 45.29
C ASP A 29 19.32 15.29 45.57
N SER A 30 19.73 16.33 44.82
CA SER A 30 19.22 17.68 45.08
C SER A 30 17.79 17.87 44.53
N LYS A 31 16.90 18.33 45.42
CA LYS A 31 15.48 18.55 45.10
C LYS A 31 15.33 19.62 44.00
N CYS A 32 14.39 19.39 43.09
CA CYS A 32 14.01 20.38 42.08
C CYS A 32 13.49 21.65 42.76
N ASN A 33 14.01 22.81 42.36
CA ASN A 33 13.61 24.10 42.94
C ASN A 33 12.21 24.57 42.48
N ARG A 34 11.54 23.80 41.61
CA ARG A 34 10.10 23.99 41.34
C ARG A 34 9.32 23.23 42.41
N THR A 35 9.15 23.83 43.58
CA THR A 35 8.10 23.43 44.51
C THR A 35 6.76 23.66 43.82
N LEU A 36 5.96 22.60 43.68
CA LEU A 36 4.56 22.69 43.27
C LEU A 36 3.77 23.40 44.37
N SER A 37 3.78 24.73 44.36
CA SER A 37 2.72 25.54 44.96
C SER A 37 1.65 25.73 43.90
N ASN A 38 0.47 25.16 44.13
CA ASN A 38 -0.74 25.36 43.34
C ASN A 38 -1.01 26.85 43.13
N ALA A 39 -0.63 27.42 41.98
CA ALA A 39 -1.18 28.67 41.46
C ALA A 39 -0.66 28.91 40.02
N ALA A 40 -1.61 29.08 39.11
CA ALA A 40 -1.55 29.81 37.83
C ALA A 40 -0.39 29.49 36.85
N ILE A 41 -0.80 28.97 35.69
CA ILE A 41 -0.08 29.06 34.42
C ILE A 41 0.12 30.54 34.07
N PRO A 42 1.34 30.97 33.70
CA PRO A 42 1.51 32.09 32.79
C PRO A 42 2.02 31.58 31.44
N GLN A 43 1.17 31.77 30.44
CA GLN A 43 1.51 31.78 29.02
C GLN A 43 2.67 32.76 28.80
N LEU A 44 3.87 32.26 28.47
CA LEU A 44 4.95 33.10 27.92
C LEU A 44 4.98 32.91 26.42
N GLY A 45 4.51 33.96 25.73
CA GLY A 45 4.23 33.99 24.30
C GLY A 45 5.42 33.65 23.42
N HIS A 46 5.17 32.78 22.45
CA HIS A 46 6.01 32.67 21.28
C HIS A 46 5.70 33.88 20.38
N LYS A 47 6.67 34.80 20.28
CA LYS A 47 6.64 35.87 19.28
C LYS A 47 6.42 35.27 17.90
N GLN A 48 5.30 35.65 17.27
CA GLN A 48 5.05 35.46 15.84
C GLN A 48 6.10 36.26 15.07
N ARG A 49 6.82 35.59 14.16
CA ARG A 49 7.52 36.26 13.08
C ARG A 49 6.56 36.27 11.89
N THR A 50 5.92 37.41 11.67
CA THR A 50 5.14 37.71 10.47
C THR A 50 6.08 37.84 9.28
N THR A 51 5.82 37.08 8.22
CA THR A 51 6.19 37.44 6.85
C THR A 51 5.00 37.18 5.96
N VAL A 52 4.60 38.26 5.28
CA VAL A 52 3.43 38.40 4.41
C VAL A 52 3.57 37.53 3.17
N THR A 53 2.42 37.07 2.69
CA THR A 53 2.17 36.27 1.48
C THR A 53 2.60 36.97 0.19
N SER A 54 3.17 36.20 -0.73
CA SER A 54 2.94 36.39 -2.17
C SER A 54 3.02 35.03 -2.87
N GLU A 55 1.97 34.77 -3.65
CA GLU A 55 1.88 33.72 -4.66
C GLU A 55 3.04 33.86 -5.65
N ASP A 56 3.73 32.76 -6.00
CA ASP A 56 3.91 32.35 -7.40
C ASP A 56 4.74 31.07 -7.61
N SER A 57 4.20 30.25 -8.51
CA SER A 57 4.80 29.35 -9.51
C SER A 57 6.20 28.72 -9.35
N CYS A 58 6.22 27.42 -9.66
CA CYS A 58 7.41 26.58 -9.88
C CYS A 58 8.10 26.96 -11.20
N ASN A 59 9.36 27.40 -11.13
CA ASN A 59 10.50 27.00 -11.98
C ASN A 59 11.70 27.91 -11.72
N ASP A 60 12.84 27.34 -11.34
CA ASP A 60 14.09 27.37 -12.15
C ASP A 60 15.30 26.91 -11.33
N ALA A 61 16.16 26.20 -12.03
CA ALA A 61 17.42 25.67 -11.56
C ALA A 61 18.47 26.78 -11.47
N GLU A 62 19.29 26.78 -10.40
CA GLU A 62 20.75 26.86 -10.54
C GLU A 62 21.52 26.60 -9.23
N LYS A 63 22.59 25.81 -9.41
CA LYS A 63 23.78 25.58 -8.57
C LYS A 63 23.88 26.28 -7.21
N SER A 64 23.93 25.47 -6.15
CA SER A 64 24.76 25.77 -4.98
C SER A 64 25.46 24.50 -4.49
N GLU A 65 26.78 24.56 -4.42
CA GLU A 65 27.70 23.50 -4.00
C GLU A 65 27.36 22.95 -2.60
N ALA A 66 27.27 21.62 -2.50
CA ALA A 66 26.95 20.92 -1.27
C ALA A 66 28.19 20.80 -0.37
N ASN A 67 28.25 21.58 0.71
CA ASN A 67 29.20 21.36 1.80
C ASN A 67 28.67 20.25 2.72
N VAL A 68 29.14 19.02 2.52
CA VAL A 68 28.79 17.85 3.33
C VAL A 68 29.57 17.90 4.65
N TYR A 69 28.91 18.26 5.74
CA TYR A 69 29.45 18.06 7.09
C TYR A 69 29.08 16.64 7.56
N VAL A 70 30.00 15.70 7.47
CA VAL A 70 29.86 14.35 8.06
C VAL A 70 30.24 14.44 9.54
N ALA A 71 29.27 14.32 10.43
CA ALA A 71 29.56 14.08 11.84
C ALA A 71 29.99 12.60 12.05
N PRO A 72 31.08 12.32 12.78
CA PRO A 72 31.52 10.94 12.99
C PRO A 72 30.57 10.21 13.96
N ILE A 73 29.98 9.11 13.50
CA ILE A 73 29.19 8.20 14.32
C ILE A 73 30.16 7.37 15.18
N LYS A 74 30.11 7.56 16.49
CA LYS A 74 30.84 6.76 17.48
C LYS A 74 30.15 5.40 17.58
N VAL A 75 30.81 4.33 17.12
CA VAL A 75 30.33 2.95 17.24
C VAL A 75 30.75 2.42 18.60
N GLU A 76 29.81 2.26 19.52
CA GLU A 76 30.00 1.43 20.71
C GLU A 76 29.69 -0.05 20.39
N PRO A 77 30.37 -1.01 21.04
CA PRO A 77 30.22 -2.43 20.72
C PRO A 77 28.82 -2.90 21.14
N ALA A 78 28.00 -3.27 20.15
CA ALA A 78 26.66 -3.79 20.36
C ALA A 78 26.72 -5.12 21.14
N GLY A 79 26.17 -5.12 22.35
CA GLY A 79 25.71 -6.34 22.99
C GLY A 79 24.74 -7.07 22.06
N ALA A 80 24.81 -8.40 22.05
CA ALA A 80 24.09 -9.29 21.15
C ALA A 80 22.65 -8.82 20.89
N PHE A 81 22.40 -8.35 19.66
CA PHE A 81 21.04 -8.12 19.18
C PHE A 81 20.32 -9.47 19.13
N SER A 82 19.58 -9.81 20.18
CA SER A 82 18.50 -10.78 20.08
C SER A 82 17.39 -10.14 19.25
N ALA A 83 17.52 -10.24 17.92
CA ALA A 83 16.46 -9.87 17.01
C ALA A 83 15.25 -10.81 17.22
N PRO A 84 14.01 -10.31 17.21
CA PRO A 84 12.83 -11.17 17.26
C PRO A 84 12.85 -12.08 16.02
N THR A 85 12.78 -13.39 16.23
CA THR A 85 12.82 -14.42 15.18
C THR A 85 11.55 -14.47 14.33
N SER A 86 10.58 -13.59 14.56
CA SER A 86 9.38 -13.45 13.75
C SER A 86 9.51 -12.24 12.81
N LEU A 87 9.13 -12.42 11.53
CA LEU A 87 8.59 -11.33 10.68
C LEU A 87 7.70 -10.44 11.56
N PRO A 88 7.62 -9.10 11.36
CA PRO A 88 6.78 -8.21 12.18
C PRO A 88 5.40 -8.84 12.31
N GLY A 89 5.19 -9.46 13.47
CA GLY A 89 4.31 -10.61 13.60
C GLY A 89 2.90 -10.13 13.72
N PHE A 90 1.99 -10.79 13.02
CA PHE A 90 0.57 -10.78 13.36
C PHE A 90 0.44 -11.09 14.85
N HIS A 91 0.33 -10.06 15.69
CA HIS A 91 -0.06 -10.24 17.06
C HIS A 91 -1.56 -10.59 17.03
N PRO A 92 -2.01 -11.70 17.66
CA PRO A 92 -3.43 -12.03 17.67
C PRO A 92 -4.27 -10.99 18.41
N PHE A 93 -3.63 -10.18 19.27
CA PHE A 93 -4.25 -9.10 20.00
C PHE A 93 -3.60 -7.77 19.66
N PRO A 94 -4.40 -6.72 19.42
CA PRO A 94 -3.85 -5.43 19.11
C PRO A 94 -3.18 -4.81 20.33
N THR A 95 -1.98 -4.27 20.13
CA THR A 95 -1.28 -3.51 21.16
C THR A 95 -1.97 -2.15 21.37
N PRO A 96 -1.78 -1.49 22.53
CA PRO A 96 -2.36 -0.15 22.78
C PRO A 96 -1.93 0.90 21.74
N THR A 97 -0.81 0.67 21.06
CA THR A 97 -0.29 1.51 19.97
C THR A 97 -0.85 1.14 18.59
N CYS A 98 -1.72 0.13 18.50
CA CYS A 98 -2.35 -0.25 17.24
C CYS A 98 -3.33 0.84 16.80
N THR A 99 -3.25 1.24 15.54
CA THR A 99 -4.25 2.10 14.87
C THR A 99 -5.68 1.58 14.98
N CYS A 100 -5.84 0.26 15.12
CA CYS A 100 -7.11 -0.42 15.29
C CYS A 100 -7.72 -0.28 16.69
N VAL A 101 -6.95 0.15 17.69
CA VAL A 101 -7.41 0.38 19.07
C VAL A 101 -7.84 1.84 19.18
N SER A 102 -9.08 2.06 19.61
CA SER A 102 -9.56 3.38 20.02
C SER A 102 -8.91 3.75 21.35
N GLU A 103 -8.14 4.85 21.39
CA GLU A 103 -7.57 5.38 22.65
C GLU A 103 -8.64 5.95 23.60
N SER A 104 -9.92 5.95 23.21
CA SER A 104 -11.02 6.45 24.04
C SER A 104 -12.36 5.85 23.62
N ASP A 105 -13.06 5.21 24.57
CA ASP A 105 -14.51 4.98 24.54
C ASP A 105 -15.31 6.29 24.79
N GLY A 106 -14.65 7.45 24.66
CA GLY A 106 -15.25 8.77 24.81
C GLY A 106 -15.63 9.34 23.45
N GLU A 107 -16.87 9.78 23.33
CA GLU A 107 -17.43 10.56 22.23
C GLU A 107 -16.47 11.67 21.76
N ASP A 108 -15.87 11.46 20.58
CA ASP A 108 -15.41 12.46 19.61
C ASP A 108 -14.20 11.91 18.85
N ASP A 109 -14.43 10.90 18.00
CA ASP A 109 -13.49 10.66 16.90
C ASP A 109 -13.49 11.94 16.05
N PRO A 110 -12.36 12.67 15.95
CA PRO A 110 -12.38 14.01 15.39
C PRO A 110 -12.89 13.95 13.95
N GLY A 111 -13.98 14.67 13.68
CA GLY A 111 -14.46 14.87 12.32
C GLY A 111 -13.35 15.48 11.44
N PRO A 112 -13.43 15.36 10.11
CA PRO A 112 -12.47 16.01 9.24
C PRO A 112 -12.47 17.50 9.48
N THR A 113 -11.26 18.04 9.53
CA THR A 113 -10.99 19.44 9.79
C THR A 113 -11.17 20.29 8.52
N GLU A 114 -11.10 19.66 7.35
CA GLU A 114 -11.29 20.30 6.04
C GLU A 114 -12.73 20.13 5.54
N SER A 115 -13.21 21.09 4.75
CA SER A 115 -14.54 21.02 4.10
C SER A 115 -14.63 19.83 3.14
N ASP A 116 -15.83 19.27 2.97
CA ASP A 116 -16.06 18.15 2.05
C ASP A 116 -15.69 18.49 0.59
N GLU A 117 -15.82 19.75 0.16
CA GLU A 117 -15.44 20.23 -1.16
C GLU A 117 -13.92 20.17 -1.37
N ALA A 118 -13.14 20.60 -0.37
CA ALA A 118 -11.68 20.49 -0.39
C ALA A 118 -11.23 19.02 -0.40
N LEU A 119 -11.88 18.16 0.39
CA LEU A 119 -11.57 16.72 0.42
C LEU A 119 -11.90 16.04 -0.92
N LEU A 120 -13.02 16.38 -1.54
CA LEU A 120 -13.36 15.88 -2.89
C LEU A 120 -12.35 16.38 -3.94
N SER A 121 -11.90 17.63 -3.84
CA SER A 121 -10.85 18.17 -4.71
C SER A 121 -9.53 17.42 -4.55
N ILE A 122 -9.10 17.14 -3.30
CA ILE A 122 -7.91 16.31 -3.02
C ILE A 122 -8.06 14.92 -3.63
N TYR A 123 -9.24 14.31 -3.51
CA TYR A 123 -9.49 13.00 -4.09
C TYR A 123 -9.33 13.01 -5.61
N ARG A 124 -9.98 13.95 -6.30
CA ARG A 124 -9.93 14.06 -7.77
C ARG A 124 -8.53 14.36 -8.31
N THR A 125 -7.79 15.24 -7.64
CA THR A 125 -6.53 15.77 -8.18
C THR A 125 -5.30 14.99 -7.73
N ARG A 126 -5.36 14.28 -6.60
CA ARG A 126 -4.19 13.62 -6.00
C ARG A 126 -4.34 12.11 -5.81
N LEU A 127 -5.51 11.63 -5.40
CA LEU A 127 -5.72 10.21 -5.06
C LEU A 127 -6.23 9.38 -6.26
N SER A 128 -7.35 9.79 -6.86
CA SER A 128 -8.00 9.10 -7.98
C SER A 128 -7.06 8.91 -9.18
N PRO A 129 -6.22 9.89 -9.57
CA PRO A 129 -5.30 9.68 -10.68
C PRO A 129 -4.21 8.62 -10.43
N GLN A 130 -3.87 8.36 -9.16
CA GLN A 130 -2.93 7.30 -8.77
C GLN A 130 -3.61 5.93 -8.67
N PHE A 131 -4.90 5.92 -8.37
CA PHE A 131 -5.74 4.72 -8.26
C PHE A 131 -7.04 4.89 -9.06
N PRO A 132 -6.96 4.87 -10.41
CA PRO A 132 -8.04 5.31 -11.30
C PRO A 132 -9.18 4.30 -11.46
N PHE A 133 -9.47 3.53 -10.42
CA PHE A 133 -10.52 2.51 -10.42
C PHE A 133 -11.89 3.05 -9.98
N VAL A 134 -11.91 4.18 -9.27
CA VAL A 134 -13.12 4.89 -8.88
C VAL A 134 -12.93 6.37 -9.19
N ILE A 135 -13.52 6.80 -10.30
CA ILE A 135 -13.39 8.17 -10.82
C ILE A 135 -14.69 8.92 -10.51
N ILE A 136 -14.56 10.16 -10.04
CA ILE A 136 -15.70 11.04 -9.81
C ILE A 136 -15.62 12.20 -10.80
N SER A 137 -16.60 12.26 -11.72
CA SER A 137 -16.74 13.37 -12.68
C SER A 137 -16.66 14.72 -11.99
N ASP A 138 -15.97 15.69 -12.59
CA ASP A 138 -15.87 17.06 -12.08
C ASP A 138 -17.22 17.76 -11.97
N SER A 139 -18.21 17.33 -12.77
CA SER A 139 -19.58 17.86 -12.74
C SER A 139 -20.36 17.52 -11.48
N LEU A 140 -19.96 16.48 -10.74
CA LEU A 140 -20.73 16.00 -9.59
C LEU A 140 -20.40 16.81 -8.33
N THR A 141 -21.39 17.45 -7.72
CA THR A 141 -21.16 18.21 -6.49
C THR A 141 -21.05 17.29 -5.26
N VAL A 142 -20.46 17.79 -4.17
CA VAL A 142 -20.41 17.07 -2.88
C VAL A 142 -21.82 16.71 -2.37
N VAL A 143 -22.77 17.63 -2.53
CA VAL A 143 -24.16 17.43 -2.07
C VAL A 143 -24.83 16.31 -2.87
N GLU A 144 -24.68 16.33 -4.20
CA GLU A 144 -25.21 15.26 -5.06
C GLU A 144 -24.53 13.92 -4.80
N LEU A 145 -23.21 13.93 -4.59
CA LEU A 145 -22.46 12.72 -4.26
C LEU A 145 -22.95 12.10 -2.94
N ARG A 146 -23.14 12.90 -1.88
CA ARG A 146 -23.69 12.42 -0.61
C ARG A 146 -25.11 11.88 -0.73
N ARG A 147 -25.92 12.49 -1.59
CA ARG A 147 -27.32 12.06 -1.81
C ARG A 147 -27.42 10.78 -2.65
N SER A 148 -26.62 10.67 -3.71
CA SER A 148 -26.71 9.59 -4.69
C SER A 148 -25.80 8.39 -4.38
N ARG A 149 -24.64 8.63 -3.76
CA ARG A 149 -23.60 7.64 -3.46
C ARG A 149 -23.05 7.86 -2.03
N PRO A 150 -23.88 7.69 -0.98
CA PRO A 150 -23.51 8.02 0.40
C PRO A 150 -22.33 7.23 0.95
N PHE A 151 -22.15 5.96 0.58
CA PHE A 151 -21.01 5.15 1.06
C PHE A 151 -19.71 5.63 0.42
N LEU A 152 -19.73 5.88 -0.89
CA LEU A 152 -18.58 6.40 -1.62
C LEU A 152 -18.20 7.80 -1.15
N ALA A 153 -19.17 8.68 -0.88
CA ALA A 153 -18.91 10.01 -0.32
C ALA A 153 -18.12 9.93 1.01
N LYS A 154 -18.51 9.01 1.90
CA LYS A 154 -17.82 8.76 3.17
C LYS A 154 -16.43 8.17 2.95
N ALA A 155 -16.27 7.22 2.02
CA ALA A 155 -14.98 6.64 1.68
C ALA A 155 -14.00 7.70 1.15
N ILE A 156 -14.48 8.58 0.26
CA ILE A 156 -13.69 9.69 -0.29
C ILE A 156 -13.28 10.68 0.80
N ARG A 157 -14.23 11.13 1.62
CA ARG A 157 -13.98 12.02 2.78
C ARG A 157 -12.93 11.41 3.72
N MET A 158 -13.05 10.11 3.99
CA MET A 158 -12.10 9.35 4.81
C MET A 158 -10.70 9.34 4.17
N VAL A 159 -10.51 8.86 2.94
CA VAL A 159 -9.16 8.74 2.35
C VAL A 159 -8.50 10.08 2.07
N ALA A 160 -9.29 11.10 1.75
CA ALA A 160 -8.80 12.46 1.53
C ALA A 160 -8.38 13.17 2.82
N SER A 161 -8.81 12.68 3.99
CA SER A 161 -8.40 13.19 5.32
C SER A 161 -6.98 12.77 5.72
N LEU A 162 -6.11 12.46 4.75
CA LEU A 162 -4.74 11.97 4.92
C LEU A 162 -3.83 12.89 5.76
N ARG A 163 -4.13 14.19 5.82
CA ARG A 163 -3.42 15.16 6.68
C ARG A 163 -3.76 14.99 8.17
N TYR A 164 -4.92 14.42 8.48
CA TYR A 164 -5.46 14.29 9.84
C TYR A 164 -5.70 12.80 10.16
N ARG A 165 -4.61 12.05 10.39
CA ARG A 165 -4.66 10.58 10.56
C ARG A 165 -5.66 10.10 11.61
N ARG A 166 -5.80 10.79 12.75
CA ARG A 166 -6.80 10.43 13.78
C ARG A 166 -8.22 10.51 13.24
N SER A 167 -8.53 11.54 12.46
CA SER A 167 -9.83 11.68 11.81
C SER A 167 -10.05 10.58 10.77
N MET A 168 -9.04 10.32 9.93
CA MET A 168 -9.05 9.25 8.94
C MET A 168 -9.38 7.88 9.59
N TRP A 169 -8.76 7.58 10.74
CA TRP A 169 -8.98 6.34 11.50
C TRP A 169 -10.36 6.25 12.14
N GLY A 170 -10.87 7.35 12.70
CA GLY A 170 -12.22 7.36 13.25
C GLY A 170 -13.28 7.15 12.16
N GLN A 171 -13.11 7.85 11.04
CA GLN A 171 -13.96 7.68 9.85
C GLN A 171 -13.87 6.26 9.29
N SER A 172 -12.69 5.63 9.27
CA SER A 172 -12.55 4.24 8.78
C SER A 172 -13.28 3.23 9.65
N ARG A 173 -13.25 3.40 10.98
CA ARG A 173 -14.01 2.54 11.90
C ARG A 173 -15.52 2.69 11.70
N LEU A 174 -15.99 3.94 11.60
CA LEU A 174 -17.41 4.24 11.37
C LEU A 174 -17.89 3.69 10.03
N LEU A 175 -17.13 3.92 8.96
CA LEU A 175 -17.45 3.42 7.63
C LEU A 175 -17.47 1.89 7.59
N LEU A 176 -16.50 1.22 8.22
CA LEU A 176 -16.47 -0.24 8.28
C LEU A 176 -17.70 -0.81 9.01
N ARG A 177 -18.12 -0.20 10.12
CA ARG A 177 -19.37 -0.57 10.83
C ARG A 177 -20.59 -0.45 9.92
N GLN A 178 -20.69 0.65 9.18
CA GLN A 178 -21.81 0.89 8.26
C GLN A 178 -21.79 -0.05 7.05
N ILE A 179 -20.60 -0.38 6.51
CA ILE A 179 -20.44 -1.38 5.46
C ILE A 179 -20.88 -2.75 5.98
N SER A 180 -20.44 -3.15 7.18
CA SER A 180 -20.85 -4.42 7.79
C SER A 180 -22.37 -4.51 7.94
N ASP A 181 -23.01 -3.47 8.49
CA ASP A 181 -24.47 -3.44 8.61
C ASP A 181 -25.14 -3.55 7.23
N ALA A 182 -24.77 -2.69 6.28
CA ALA A 182 -25.34 -2.73 4.92
C ALA A 182 -25.14 -4.06 4.19
N VAL A 183 -24.05 -4.77 4.46
CA VAL A 183 -23.79 -6.08 3.89
C VAL A 183 -24.66 -7.16 4.54
N PHE A 184 -24.84 -7.17 5.85
CA PHE A 184 -25.56 -8.26 6.52
C PHE A 184 -27.07 -8.02 6.65
N THR A 185 -27.50 -6.76 6.72
CA THR A 185 -28.91 -6.39 6.96
C THR A 185 -29.55 -5.69 5.76
N GLY A 186 -28.73 -5.14 4.85
CA GLY A 186 -29.20 -4.40 3.69
C GLY A 186 -29.87 -5.29 2.63
N PRO A 187 -30.86 -4.75 1.90
CA PRO A 187 -31.66 -5.55 0.95
C PRO A 187 -30.90 -5.96 -0.31
N ASP A 188 -29.93 -5.17 -0.78
CA ASP A 188 -29.21 -5.41 -2.04
C ASP A 188 -27.76 -4.87 -2.01
N ARG A 189 -26.89 -5.41 -2.87
CA ARG A 189 -25.56 -4.85 -3.14
C ARG A 189 -25.63 -3.77 -4.20
N SER A 190 -25.14 -2.58 -3.85
CA SER A 190 -25.05 -1.45 -4.77
C SER A 190 -23.61 -1.21 -5.24
N LEU A 191 -23.48 -0.59 -6.42
CA LEU A 191 -22.19 -0.12 -6.92
C LEU A 191 -21.57 0.93 -5.99
N ASP A 192 -22.38 1.77 -5.34
CA ASP A 192 -21.93 2.73 -4.32
C ASP A 192 -21.19 2.03 -3.16
N LEU A 193 -21.80 0.97 -2.62
CA LEU A 193 -21.20 0.19 -1.55
C LEU A 193 -19.91 -0.49 -2.04
N LEU A 194 -19.91 -1.08 -3.24
CA LEU A 194 -18.71 -1.74 -3.80
C LEU A 194 -17.56 -0.73 -4.01
N GLN A 195 -17.85 0.42 -4.61
CA GLN A 195 -16.86 1.47 -4.84
C GLN A 195 -16.31 2.03 -3.52
N SER A 196 -17.13 2.12 -2.48
CA SER A 196 -16.66 2.51 -1.14
C SER A 196 -15.64 1.52 -0.57
N VAL A 197 -15.88 0.21 -0.74
CA VAL A 197 -14.96 -0.86 -0.31
C VAL A 197 -13.68 -0.83 -1.15
N ILE A 198 -13.78 -0.60 -2.46
CA ILE A 198 -12.62 -0.47 -3.35
C ILE A 198 -11.73 0.71 -2.91
N VAL A 199 -12.31 1.89 -2.65
CA VAL A 199 -11.56 3.05 -2.17
C VAL A 199 -10.92 2.77 -0.80
N PHE A 200 -11.65 2.13 0.11
CA PHE A 200 -11.12 1.72 1.41
C PHE A 200 -9.90 0.80 1.28
N LEU A 201 -10.02 -0.25 0.45
CA LEU A 201 -8.95 -1.23 0.20
C LEU A 201 -7.74 -0.62 -0.52
N GLY A 202 -7.97 0.28 -1.48
CA GLY A 202 -6.91 0.97 -2.21
C GLY A 202 -5.95 1.75 -1.31
N PHE A 203 -6.41 2.21 -0.14
CA PHE A 203 -5.63 2.97 0.83
C PHE A 203 -5.52 2.27 2.20
N PHE A 204 -5.69 0.95 2.22
CA PHE A 204 -5.81 0.18 3.47
C PHE A 204 -4.58 0.25 4.38
N HIS A 205 -3.39 0.47 3.81
CA HIS A 205 -2.13 0.57 4.55
C HIS A 205 -2.15 1.65 5.66
N TYR A 206 -3.06 2.63 5.58
CA TYR A 206 -3.25 3.65 6.62
C TYR A 206 -3.98 3.17 7.87
N PHE A 207 -4.74 2.06 7.83
CA PHE A 207 -5.77 1.69 8.82
C PHE A 207 -5.42 0.51 9.74
N CYS A 208 -4.17 0.02 9.68
CA CYS A 208 -3.61 -1.15 10.36
C CYS A 208 -3.48 -2.37 9.46
N PHE A 209 -2.24 -2.65 9.08
CA PHE A 209 -1.86 -3.80 8.28
C PHE A 209 -1.77 -5.10 9.10
N ALA A 210 -1.36 -5.03 10.38
CA ALA A 210 -1.06 -6.19 11.22
C ALA A 210 -2.29 -6.92 11.79
N HIS A 211 -3.42 -6.22 11.94
CA HIS A 211 -4.71 -6.78 12.38
C HIS A 211 -5.80 -6.60 11.32
N GLY A 212 -5.37 -6.34 10.09
CA GLY A 212 -6.24 -5.89 9.03
C GLY A 212 -7.07 -7.01 8.42
N ASN A 213 -8.39 -6.81 8.38
CA ASN A 213 -9.33 -7.67 7.66
C ASN A 213 -9.29 -7.47 6.13
N PHE A 214 -8.11 -7.19 5.55
CA PHE A 214 -7.98 -6.90 4.11
C PHE A 214 -8.54 -8.05 3.26
N ASN A 215 -8.08 -9.28 3.50
CA ASN A 215 -8.55 -10.46 2.75
C ASN A 215 -10.07 -10.62 2.88
N THR A 216 -10.62 -10.47 4.08
CA THR A 216 -12.06 -10.58 4.32
C THR A 216 -12.85 -9.53 3.52
N LEU A 217 -12.39 -8.28 3.54
CA LEU A 217 -13.00 -7.18 2.78
C LEU A 217 -12.82 -7.34 1.26
N ALA A 218 -11.67 -7.84 0.81
CA ALA A 218 -11.42 -8.12 -0.60
C ALA A 218 -12.28 -9.28 -1.12
N HIS A 219 -12.48 -10.33 -0.32
CA HIS A 219 -13.41 -11.42 -0.64
C HIS A 219 -14.87 -10.97 -0.62
N LEU A 220 -15.24 -10.09 0.31
CA LEU A 220 -16.55 -9.45 0.31
C LEU A 220 -16.79 -8.64 -0.97
N ALA A 221 -15.81 -7.85 -1.42
CA ALA A 221 -15.93 -7.14 -2.69
C ALA A 221 -16.11 -8.11 -3.88
N SER A 222 -15.40 -9.23 -3.87
CA SER A 222 -15.58 -10.29 -4.88
C SER A 222 -16.99 -10.92 -4.82
N SER A 223 -17.55 -11.17 -3.64
CA SER A 223 -18.90 -11.71 -3.51
C SER A 223 -19.94 -10.70 -4.00
N MET A 224 -19.75 -9.41 -3.75
CA MET A 224 -20.62 -8.34 -4.26
C MET A 224 -20.63 -8.27 -5.79
N ILE A 225 -19.48 -8.47 -6.45
CA ILE A 225 -19.41 -8.57 -7.92
C ILE A 225 -20.27 -9.73 -8.44
N ALA A 226 -20.19 -10.89 -7.79
CA ALA A 226 -20.96 -12.08 -8.18
C ALA A 226 -22.47 -11.90 -7.92
N GLU A 227 -22.85 -11.30 -6.79
CA GLU A 227 -24.23 -10.99 -6.44
C GLU A 227 -24.85 -9.99 -7.43
N MET A 228 -24.11 -8.96 -7.84
CA MET A 228 -24.51 -8.02 -8.90
C MET A 228 -24.36 -8.59 -10.33
N ARG A 229 -23.87 -9.84 -10.46
CA ARG A 229 -23.65 -10.56 -11.73
C ARG A 229 -22.75 -9.80 -12.72
N LEU A 230 -21.75 -9.08 -12.20
CA LEU A 230 -20.77 -8.34 -13.00
C LEU A 230 -19.60 -9.23 -13.46
N ASP A 231 -19.50 -10.44 -12.93
CA ASP A 231 -18.49 -11.46 -13.21
C ASP A 231 -18.62 -12.13 -14.59
N ARG A 232 -19.74 -11.88 -15.29
CA ARG A 232 -20.05 -12.48 -16.58
C ARG A 232 -20.73 -11.48 -17.52
N PRO A 233 -20.65 -11.70 -18.85
CA PRO A 233 -21.34 -10.85 -19.81
C PRO A 233 -22.85 -10.85 -19.56
N ARG A 234 -23.43 -9.65 -19.47
CA ARG A 234 -24.89 -9.44 -19.47
C ARG A 234 -25.39 -9.79 -20.87
N GLY A 235 -26.00 -10.97 -21.05
CA GLY A 235 -26.46 -11.40 -22.38
C GLY A 235 -26.43 -12.90 -22.66
N ARG A 236 -25.91 -13.76 -21.76
CA ARG A 236 -26.30 -15.18 -21.86
C ARG A 236 -27.76 -15.28 -21.42
N PRO A 237 -28.67 -15.82 -22.24
CA PRO A 237 -29.98 -16.19 -21.76
C PRO A 237 -29.74 -17.13 -20.58
N ALA A 238 -30.23 -16.78 -19.39
CA ALA A 238 -30.49 -17.81 -18.41
C ALA A 238 -31.27 -18.89 -19.15
N LEU A 239 -30.82 -20.16 -19.07
CA LEU A 239 -31.55 -21.29 -19.64
C LEU A 239 -33.03 -21.03 -19.41
N ARG A 240 -33.73 -20.76 -20.51
CA ARG A 240 -35.05 -20.15 -20.51
C ARG A 240 -35.96 -21.13 -19.80
N ASN A 241 -36.24 -20.91 -18.51
CA ASN A 241 -37.24 -21.68 -17.80
C ASN A 241 -38.54 -21.50 -18.58
N GLU A 242 -39.03 -22.56 -19.22
CA GLU A 242 -40.22 -22.52 -20.07
C GLU A 242 -41.48 -22.07 -19.31
N SER A 243 -41.42 -22.00 -17.98
CA SER A 243 -42.45 -21.53 -17.08
C SER A 243 -42.58 -19.99 -16.97
N LEU A 244 -41.69 -19.19 -17.58
CA LEU A 244 -41.74 -17.71 -17.53
C LEU A 244 -42.01 -17.05 -18.89
N ARG A 245 -42.83 -17.69 -19.75
CA ARG A 245 -43.28 -17.10 -21.01
C ARG A 245 -44.30 -15.99 -20.72
N GLY A 246 -43.90 -14.72 -20.81
CA GLY A 246 -44.82 -13.57 -20.70
C GLY A 246 -44.20 -12.27 -20.19
N ILE A 247 -42.98 -12.33 -19.63
CA ILE A 247 -42.20 -11.13 -19.29
C ILE A 247 -41.26 -10.89 -20.47
N ASP A 248 -41.51 -9.83 -21.24
CA ASP A 248 -40.56 -9.36 -22.24
C ASP A 248 -39.29 -8.94 -21.48
N PRO A 249 -38.15 -9.63 -21.63
CA PRO A 249 -36.96 -9.28 -20.88
C PRO A 249 -36.49 -7.92 -21.40
N GLU A 250 -36.53 -6.91 -20.54
CA GLU A 250 -35.90 -5.62 -20.79
C GLU A 250 -34.49 -5.85 -21.34
N ALA A 251 -34.16 -5.16 -22.44
CA ALA A 251 -32.91 -5.36 -23.15
C ALA A 251 -31.75 -5.33 -22.13
N PRO A 252 -30.79 -6.28 -22.18
CA PRO A 252 -29.74 -6.36 -21.18
C PRO A 252 -29.03 -5.01 -21.08
N LYS A 253 -29.20 -4.32 -19.95
CA LYS A 253 -28.53 -3.04 -19.70
C LYS A 253 -27.03 -3.25 -19.84
N GLU A 254 -26.43 -2.56 -20.81
CA GLU A 254 -24.99 -2.60 -21.02
C GLU A 254 -24.26 -2.25 -19.71
N MET A 255 -23.12 -2.89 -19.49
CA MET A 255 -22.31 -2.60 -18.31
C MET A 255 -21.74 -1.20 -18.45
N SER A 256 -21.84 -0.41 -17.39
CA SER A 256 -21.28 0.94 -17.34
C SER A 256 -19.77 0.90 -17.14
N ASN A 257 -19.06 1.95 -17.56
CA ASN A 257 -17.62 2.05 -17.33
C ASN A 257 -17.26 2.08 -15.83
N ASP A 258 -18.13 2.63 -14.97
CA ASP A 258 -17.97 2.55 -13.51
C ASP A 258 -18.00 1.09 -13.00
N GLU A 259 -18.87 0.24 -13.57
CA GLU A 259 -18.91 -1.20 -13.26
C GLU A 259 -17.67 -1.93 -13.81
N ARG A 260 -17.23 -1.61 -15.04
CA ARG A 260 -16.00 -2.18 -15.64
C ARG A 260 -14.78 -1.90 -14.77
N ARG A 261 -14.59 -0.63 -14.37
CA ARG A 261 -13.48 -0.23 -13.49
C ARG A 261 -13.57 -0.94 -12.14
N ALA A 262 -14.77 -1.06 -11.55
CA ALA A 262 -14.95 -1.74 -10.28
C ALA A 262 -14.57 -3.23 -10.33
N VAL A 263 -14.95 -3.94 -11.40
CA VAL A 263 -14.57 -5.36 -11.59
C VAL A 263 -13.05 -5.52 -11.67
N LEU A 264 -12.38 -4.67 -12.46
CA LEU A 264 -10.92 -4.70 -12.59
C LEU A 264 -10.23 -4.31 -11.28
N ALA A 265 -10.80 -3.38 -10.51
CA ALA A 265 -10.25 -2.95 -9.22
C ALA A 265 -10.21 -4.08 -8.20
N VAL A 266 -11.31 -4.83 -8.08
CA VAL A 266 -11.39 -5.92 -7.10
C VAL A 266 -10.41 -7.02 -7.47
N TRP A 267 -10.28 -7.38 -8.75
CA TRP A 267 -9.25 -8.30 -9.19
C TRP A 267 -7.85 -7.77 -8.88
N TYR A 268 -7.56 -6.51 -9.24
CA TYR A 268 -6.25 -5.89 -9.04
C TYR A 268 -5.83 -5.87 -7.56
N LEU A 269 -6.74 -5.53 -6.65
CA LEU A 269 -6.50 -5.51 -5.21
C LEU A 269 -6.26 -6.91 -4.65
N ASN A 270 -7.08 -7.89 -5.04
CA ASN A 270 -6.90 -9.30 -4.66
C ASN A 270 -5.56 -9.86 -5.17
N SER A 271 -5.23 -9.58 -6.43
CA SER A 271 -3.98 -10.03 -7.07
C SER A 271 -2.75 -9.39 -6.41
N SER A 272 -2.76 -8.07 -6.21
CA SER A 272 -1.67 -7.34 -5.55
C SER A 272 -1.36 -7.91 -4.17
N PHE A 273 -2.40 -8.18 -3.37
CA PHE A 273 -2.23 -8.78 -2.05
C PHE A 273 -1.77 -10.23 -2.14
N ALA A 274 -2.35 -11.05 -3.03
CA ALA A 274 -1.95 -12.45 -3.18
C ALA A 274 -0.48 -12.59 -3.57
N VAL A 275 0.00 -11.78 -4.52
CA VAL A 275 1.40 -11.74 -4.95
C VAL A 275 2.31 -11.29 -3.81
N ALA A 276 1.99 -10.17 -3.17
CA ALA A 276 2.79 -9.59 -2.09
C ALA A 276 2.97 -10.52 -0.87
N PHE A 277 2.06 -11.49 -0.68
CA PHE A 277 2.11 -12.46 0.42
C PHE A 277 2.43 -13.88 -0.03
N LYS A 278 2.82 -14.09 -1.30
CA LYS A 278 3.13 -15.41 -1.89
C LYS A 278 1.98 -16.42 -1.71
N LYS A 279 0.73 -15.95 -1.84
CA LYS A 279 -0.52 -16.73 -1.71
C LYS A 279 -1.26 -16.82 -3.04
N VAL A 280 -0.59 -17.00 -4.17
CA VAL A 280 -1.23 -16.82 -5.49
C VAL A 280 -2.08 -18.03 -5.92
N ASN A 281 -1.79 -19.22 -5.40
CA ASN A 281 -2.49 -20.47 -5.75
C ASN A 281 -3.92 -20.66 -5.17
N SER A 282 -4.52 -19.68 -4.48
CA SER A 282 -5.91 -19.87 -4.01
C SER A 282 -6.91 -19.80 -5.18
N PRO A 283 -7.77 -20.81 -5.34
CA PRO A 283 -8.70 -20.92 -6.47
C PRO A 283 -9.70 -19.75 -6.50
N GLY A 284 -10.06 -19.30 -7.71
CA GLY A 284 -11.11 -18.29 -7.93
C GLY A 284 -10.66 -16.83 -8.09
N ARG A 285 -9.36 -16.56 -8.30
CA ARG A 285 -8.82 -15.18 -8.42
C ARG A 285 -8.13 -14.87 -9.75
N HIS A 286 -8.22 -15.76 -10.73
CA HIS A 286 -7.54 -15.57 -12.01
C HIS A 286 -8.18 -14.46 -12.85
N PHE A 287 -7.34 -13.74 -13.59
CA PHE A 287 -7.80 -12.80 -14.60
C PHE A 287 -8.57 -13.56 -15.70
N THR A 288 -9.82 -13.17 -15.93
CA THR A 288 -10.72 -13.89 -16.84
C THR A 288 -10.79 -13.24 -18.21
N ARG A 289 -11.20 -13.99 -19.24
CA ARG A 289 -11.52 -13.42 -20.57
C ARG A 289 -12.59 -12.33 -20.52
N HIS A 290 -13.51 -12.42 -19.54
CA HIS A 290 -14.51 -11.38 -19.33
C HIS A 290 -13.84 -10.07 -18.89
N MET A 291 -12.93 -10.13 -17.91
CA MET A 291 -12.13 -8.98 -17.46
C MET A 291 -11.26 -8.42 -18.58
N GLU A 292 -10.64 -9.27 -19.41
CA GLU A 292 -9.87 -8.84 -20.57
C GLU A 292 -10.72 -8.02 -21.55
N ARG A 293 -11.94 -8.47 -21.85
CA ARG A 293 -12.89 -7.71 -22.66
C ARG A 293 -13.26 -6.37 -22.02
N GLN A 294 -13.52 -6.35 -20.71
CA GLN A 294 -13.84 -5.11 -20.01
C GLN A 294 -12.69 -4.12 -20.04
N LEU A 295 -11.46 -4.61 -19.97
CA LEU A 295 -10.27 -3.79 -20.10
C LEU A 295 -10.17 -3.18 -21.51
N GLN A 296 -10.38 -3.99 -22.55
CA GLN A 296 -10.36 -3.52 -23.93
C GLN A 296 -11.45 -2.48 -24.19
N GLU A 297 -12.69 -2.72 -23.74
CA GLU A 297 -13.81 -1.77 -23.90
C GLU A 297 -13.51 -0.41 -23.21
N LEU A 298 -12.81 -0.42 -22.06
CA LEU A 298 -12.35 0.82 -21.42
C LEU A 298 -11.25 1.53 -22.22
N GLN A 299 -10.34 0.77 -22.82
CA GLN A 299 -9.26 1.31 -23.65
C GLN A 299 -9.75 1.87 -24.99
N ASP A 300 -10.84 1.32 -25.53
CA ASP A 300 -11.43 1.78 -26.79
C ASP A 300 -12.32 3.01 -26.58
N GLY A 301 -13.03 3.08 -25.45
CA GLY A 301 -13.93 4.20 -25.12
C GLY A 301 -13.20 5.47 -24.65
N LEU A 302 -12.17 5.32 -23.79
CA LEU A 302 -11.39 6.41 -23.19
C LEU A 302 -12.24 7.54 -22.60
N ASP A 303 -13.27 7.22 -21.81
CA ASP A 303 -14.08 8.22 -21.10
C ASP A 303 -13.23 9.18 -20.25
N PHE A 304 -12.16 8.66 -19.65
CA PHE A 304 -11.19 9.45 -18.91
C PHE A 304 -9.76 9.11 -19.36
N GLU A 305 -8.89 10.12 -19.45
CA GLU A 305 -7.47 9.91 -19.78
C GLU A 305 -6.78 8.91 -18.83
N THR A 306 -7.23 8.86 -17.58
CA THR A 306 -6.72 7.95 -16.53
C THR A 306 -7.09 6.48 -16.76
N ASP A 307 -8.01 6.16 -17.68
CA ASP A 307 -8.29 4.77 -18.05
C ASP A 307 -7.08 4.10 -18.69
N SER A 308 -6.23 4.87 -19.39
CA SER A 308 -4.95 4.37 -19.91
C SER A 308 -4.00 3.94 -18.78
N VAL A 309 -3.98 4.67 -17.67
CA VAL A 309 -3.17 4.34 -16.49
C VAL A 309 -3.73 3.11 -15.79
N LEU A 310 -5.07 3.02 -15.65
CA LEU A 310 -5.73 1.83 -15.13
C LEU A 310 -5.31 0.59 -15.92
N ALA A 311 -5.34 0.68 -17.26
CA ALA A 311 -4.98 -0.43 -18.11
C ALA A 311 -3.52 -0.88 -17.94
N GLN A 312 -2.61 0.08 -17.85
CA GLN A 312 -1.20 -0.20 -17.56
C GLN A 312 -1.03 -0.89 -16.20
N LEU A 313 -1.72 -0.43 -15.15
CA LEU A 313 -1.68 -1.05 -13.83
C LEU A 313 -2.20 -2.49 -13.85
N VAL A 314 -3.32 -2.75 -14.54
CA VAL A 314 -3.90 -4.09 -14.67
C VAL A 314 -2.95 -5.02 -15.42
N CYS A 315 -2.38 -4.57 -16.54
CA CYS A 315 -1.41 -5.34 -17.32
C CYS A 315 -0.15 -5.65 -16.51
N ALA A 316 0.40 -4.65 -15.81
CA ALA A 316 1.60 -4.82 -15.00
C ALA A 316 1.37 -5.76 -13.80
N GLN A 317 0.20 -5.67 -13.15
CA GLN A 317 -0.18 -6.59 -12.09
C GLN A 317 -0.39 -8.01 -12.61
N ARG A 318 -0.91 -8.18 -13.84
CA ARG A 318 -1.12 -9.50 -14.45
C ARG A 318 0.22 -10.22 -14.69
N MET A 319 1.25 -9.48 -15.08
CA MET A 319 2.62 -10.03 -15.16
C MET A 319 3.17 -10.44 -13.80
N ASN A 320 3.00 -9.59 -12.78
CA ASN A 320 3.38 -9.92 -11.40
C ASN A 320 2.70 -11.21 -10.92
N GLU A 321 1.41 -11.37 -11.20
CA GLU A 321 0.67 -12.60 -10.86
C GLU A 321 1.19 -13.81 -11.64
N MET A 322 1.46 -13.66 -12.94
CA MET A 322 2.03 -14.71 -13.78
C MET A 322 3.39 -15.17 -13.23
N ILE A 323 4.32 -14.25 -12.97
CA ILE A 323 5.64 -14.57 -12.39
C ILE A 323 5.48 -15.35 -11.09
N ALA A 324 4.62 -14.88 -10.19
CA ALA A 324 4.39 -15.52 -8.91
C ALA A 324 3.73 -16.91 -9.03
N GLN A 325 2.83 -17.13 -10.00
CA GLN A 325 2.23 -18.44 -10.29
C GLN A 325 3.28 -19.42 -10.80
N ILE A 326 4.09 -19.01 -11.77
CA ILE A 326 5.15 -19.87 -12.30
C ILE A 326 6.08 -20.23 -11.12
N GLN A 327 6.51 -19.26 -10.30
CA GLN A 327 7.37 -19.49 -9.11
C GLN A 327 6.79 -20.41 -8.04
N GLN A 328 5.47 -20.45 -7.89
CA GLN A 328 4.79 -21.36 -6.97
C GLN A 328 4.50 -22.72 -7.60
N SER A 329 4.34 -22.81 -8.92
CA SER A 329 4.18 -24.08 -9.64
C SER A 329 5.43 -24.96 -9.57
N ASP A 330 6.62 -24.34 -9.49
CA ASP A 330 7.90 -25.04 -9.24
C ASP A 330 7.98 -25.71 -7.85
N GLN A 331 7.05 -25.38 -6.95
CA GLN A 331 6.99 -25.91 -5.59
C GLN A 331 6.08 -27.14 -5.49
N ALA A 332 5.42 -27.56 -6.58
CA ALA A 332 4.58 -28.75 -6.61
C ALA A 332 5.45 -30.02 -6.75
N VAL A 333 5.30 -30.94 -5.80
CA VAL A 333 6.14 -32.15 -5.66
C VAL A 333 6.10 -33.07 -6.90
N ASP A 334 5.06 -32.98 -7.74
CA ASP A 334 4.83 -33.91 -8.87
C ASP A 334 5.23 -33.39 -10.25
N VAL A 335 5.61 -32.12 -10.42
CA VAL A 335 5.96 -31.57 -11.73
C VAL A 335 7.17 -30.65 -11.58
N GLN A 336 8.38 -31.18 -11.81
CA GLN A 336 9.53 -30.35 -12.10
C GLN A 336 9.43 -29.90 -13.56
N PRO A 337 9.17 -28.61 -13.86
CA PRO A 337 9.32 -28.11 -15.20
C PRO A 337 10.80 -28.23 -15.56
N SER A 338 11.11 -28.75 -16.75
CA SER A 338 12.50 -28.86 -17.17
C SER A 338 13.16 -27.47 -17.16
N SER A 339 14.38 -27.38 -16.65
CA SER A 339 15.12 -26.11 -16.45
C SER A 339 15.18 -25.20 -17.68
N ASN A 340 15.02 -25.76 -18.89
CA ASN A 340 14.98 -25.05 -20.17
C ASN A 340 13.66 -24.29 -20.42
N VAL A 341 12.53 -24.74 -19.85
CA VAL A 341 11.21 -24.07 -19.96
C VAL A 341 11.22 -22.80 -19.12
N TRP A 342 11.81 -22.88 -17.92
CA TRP A 342 11.99 -21.74 -17.03
C TRP A 342 12.88 -20.65 -17.59
N THR A 343 14.02 -21.02 -18.18
CA THR A 343 14.96 -20.04 -18.78
C THR A 343 14.36 -19.39 -20.03
N ALA A 344 13.67 -20.15 -20.88
CA ALA A 344 12.95 -19.58 -22.03
C ALA A 344 11.81 -18.65 -21.62
N ASN A 345 11.03 -19.01 -20.59
CA ASN A 345 9.99 -18.15 -20.04
C ASN A 345 10.58 -16.87 -19.40
N LEU A 346 11.72 -16.98 -18.73
CA LEU A 346 12.43 -15.85 -18.13
C LEU A 346 12.89 -14.84 -19.17
N ASP A 347 13.46 -15.28 -20.29
CA ASP A 347 13.91 -14.39 -21.37
C ASP A 347 12.74 -13.64 -22.02
N ASN A 348 11.64 -14.34 -22.30
CA ASN A 348 10.42 -13.73 -22.85
C ASN A 348 9.81 -12.71 -21.88
N LEU A 349 9.70 -13.05 -20.59
CA LEU A 349 9.16 -12.14 -19.58
C LEU A 349 10.02 -10.89 -19.38
N LEU A 350 11.34 -11.01 -19.46
CA LEU A 350 12.24 -9.86 -19.40
C LEU A 350 12.08 -8.96 -20.63
N ALA A 351 11.97 -9.55 -21.83
CA ALA A 351 11.72 -8.78 -23.04
C ALA A 351 10.36 -8.06 -22.99
N ASP A 352 9.32 -8.71 -22.47
CA ASP A 352 8.01 -8.10 -22.28
C ASP A 352 8.06 -6.92 -21.30
N LEU A 353 8.77 -7.06 -20.17
CA LEU A 353 8.98 -5.97 -19.20
C LEU A 353 9.76 -4.81 -19.80
N ASP A 354 10.80 -5.08 -20.60
CA ASP A 354 11.60 -4.05 -21.25
C ASP A 354 10.80 -3.31 -22.33
N ASN A 355 9.97 -4.01 -23.09
CA ASN A 355 9.05 -3.41 -24.07
C ASN A 355 8.02 -2.50 -23.40
N LEU A 356 7.45 -2.94 -22.27
CA LEU A 356 6.48 -2.15 -21.52
C LEU A 356 7.11 -0.90 -20.91
N ARG A 357 8.32 -1.01 -20.35
CA ARG A 357 9.09 0.15 -19.86
C ARG A 357 9.48 1.10 -21.00
N GLY A 358 9.83 0.58 -22.19
CA GLY A 358 10.17 1.38 -23.36
C GLY A 358 8.99 2.17 -23.92
N SER A 359 7.76 1.68 -23.72
CA SER A 359 6.53 2.39 -24.09
C SER A 359 6.17 3.55 -23.15
N GLU A 360 6.78 3.60 -21.96
CA GLU A 360 6.60 4.68 -20.99
C GLU A 360 7.50 5.87 -21.35
N GLY A 361 6.96 6.84 -22.09
CA GLY A 361 7.57 8.18 -22.15
C GLY A 361 7.72 8.82 -20.75
N GLN A 362 8.42 9.96 -20.65
CA GLN A 362 8.78 10.69 -19.41
C GLN A 362 7.88 10.41 -18.19
N GLN A 363 8.48 10.03 -17.05
CA GLN A 363 7.79 9.71 -15.79
C GLN A 363 6.84 10.86 -15.38
N LYS A 364 5.54 10.66 -15.61
CA LYS A 364 4.48 11.53 -15.09
C LYS A 364 4.11 11.10 -13.67
N PRO A 365 3.55 12.01 -12.83
CA PRO A 365 3.10 11.71 -11.47
C PRO A 365 2.28 10.44 -11.30
N HIS A 366 1.39 10.13 -12.25
CA HIS A 366 0.49 8.97 -12.20
C HIS A 366 1.13 7.67 -12.73
N ARG A 367 2.35 7.76 -13.26
CA ARG A 367 3.11 6.61 -13.80
C ARG A 367 4.13 6.03 -12.82
N TYR A 368 4.38 6.68 -11.68
CA TYR A 368 5.27 6.13 -10.65
C TYR A 368 4.79 4.76 -10.15
N LEU A 369 3.48 4.58 -9.98
CA LEU A 369 2.94 3.30 -9.55
C LEU A 369 3.13 2.23 -10.64
N VAL A 370 2.94 2.57 -11.91
CA VAL A 370 3.14 1.64 -13.04
C VAL A 370 4.61 1.20 -13.11
N SER A 371 5.53 2.16 -13.04
CA SER A 371 6.97 1.87 -12.98
C SER A 371 7.32 0.99 -11.78
N SER A 372 6.73 1.27 -10.61
CA SER A 372 6.87 0.42 -9.43
C SER A 372 6.40 -1.02 -9.65
N HIS A 373 5.30 -1.25 -10.39
CA HIS A 373 4.84 -2.60 -10.78
C HIS A 373 5.86 -3.31 -11.68
N HIS A 374 6.40 -2.62 -12.69
CA HIS A 374 7.41 -3.18 -13.59
C HIS A 374 8.69 -3.54 -12.84
N ASN A 375 9.18 -2.63 -12.00
CA ASN A 375 10.38 -2.85 -11.20
C ASN A 375 10.16 -3.95 -10.15
N PHE A 376 8.96 -4.05 -9.58
CA PHE A 376 8.60 -5.14 -8.67
C PHE A 376 8.54 -6.50 -9.39
N ALA A 377 7.99 -6.57 -10.60
CA ALA A 377 7.99 -7.77 -11.43
C ALA A 377 9.42 -8.24 -11.73
N LEU A 378 10.30 -7.31 -12.13
CA LEU A 378 11.71 -7.59 -12.37
C LEU A 378 12.39 -8.14 -11.10
N LEU A 379 12.14 -7.50 -9.95
CA LEU A 379 12.71 -7.92 -8.68
C LEU A 379 12.24 -9.32 -8.27
N GLN A 380 10.95 -9.63 -8.43
CA GLN A 380 10.42 -10.97 -8.18
C GLN A 380 11.07 -12.00 -9.11
N LEU A 381 11.17 -11.68 -10.40
CA LEU A 381 11.70 -12.58 -11.41
C LEU A 381 13.18 -12.93 -11.17
N LEU A 382 13.96 -11.98 -10.64
CA LEU A 382 15.37 -12.14 -10.30
C LEU A 382 15.59 -12.63 -8.86
N GLU A 383 14.58 -12.59 -7.97
CA GLU A 383 14.69 -13.03 -6.56
C GLU A 383 15.31 -14.43 -6.44
N PRO A 384 14.87 -15.47 -7.18
CA PRO A 384 15.44 -16.82 -7.05
C PRO A 384 16.94 -16.90 -7.37
N GLN A 385 17.44 -16.03 -8.25
CA GLN A 385 18.84 -16.02 -8.67
C GLN A 385 19.77 -15.34 -7.66
N LEU A 386 19.22 -14.50 -6.77
CA LEU A 386 19.95 -13.91 -5.65
C LEU A 386 20.39 -14.95 -4.61
N PHE A 387 19.74 -16.12 -4.59
CA PHE A 387 19.86 -17.12 -3.54
C PHE A 387 20.28 -18.48 -4.13
N ASP A 388 21.51 -18.56 -4.66
CA ASP A 388 22.05 -19.75 -5.34
C ASP A 388 22.11 -21.00 -4.42
N ALA A 389 21.90 -22.18 -5.01
CA ALA A 389 21.63 -23.46 -4.34
C ALA A 389 22.81 -24.02 -3.50
N GLU A 390 24.05 -23.59 -3.77
CA GLU A 390 25.21 -23.99 -2.95
C GLU A 390 25.28 -23.27 -1.61
N HIS A 391 24.74 -22.05 -1.52
CA HIS A 391 24.77 -21.25 -0.28
C HIS A 391 23.73 -21.73 0.74
N VAL A 392 22.55 -22.14 0.28
CA VAL A 392 21.42 -22.59 1.13
C VAL A 392 21.73 -23.92 1.83
N LYS A 393 22.39 -24.86 1.15
CA LYS A 393 22.72 -26.19 1.71
C LYS A 393 23.70 -26.15 2.89
N SER A 394 24.42 -25.05 3.08
CA SER A 394 25.48 -24.98 4.09
C SER A 394 25.05 -24.38 5.44
N HIS A 395 23.77 -24.02 5.63
CA HIS A 395 23.31 -23.37 6.86
C HIS A 395 21.82 -23.62 7.20
N GLU A 396 21.54 -24.32 8.31
CA GLU A 396 20.19 -24.45 8.89
C GLU A 396 19.54 -23.09 9.23
N ALA A 397 20.35 -22.09 9.61
CA ALA A 397 19.88 -20.73 9.87
C ALA A 397 19.45 -19.95 8.60
N VAL A 398 19.94 -20.37 7.43
CA VAL A 398 19.54 -19.86 6.12
C VAL A 398 18.22 -20.53 5.72
N ALA A 399 18.06 -21.84 5.93
CA ALA A 399 16.78 -22.54 5.77
C ALA A 399 15.66 -21.91 6.62
N ALA A 400 15.94 -21.48 7.86
CA ALA A 400 14.97 -20.80 8.74
C ALA A 400 14.52 -19.41 8.24
N LEU A 401 15.27 -18.74 7.36
CA LEU A 401 14.81 -17.52 6.68
C LEU A 401 13.77 -17.80 5.59
N TYR A 402 13.74 -19.04 5.10
CA TYR A 402 12.76 -19.56 4.18
C TYR A 402 11.70 -20.32 4.99
N HIS A 403 10.69 -19.63 5.51
CA HIS A 403 9.41 -20.30 5.86
C HIS A 403 8.63 -20.77 4.59
N THR A 404 9.35 -21.16 3.54
CA THR A 404 8.86 -21.71 2.28
C THR A 404 9.69 -22.96 1.97
N PRO A 405 9.07 -24.11 1.63
CA PRO A 405 9.78 -25.39 1.53
C PRO A 405 10.88 -25.41 0.46
N ASP A 406 11.86 -26.29 0.67
CA ASP A 406 13.07 -26.53 -0.13
C ASP A 406 12.83 -26.85 -1.62
N TYR A 407 12.68 -25.85 -2.51
CA TYR A 407 12.57 -26.16 -3.96
C TYR A 407 13.24 -25.18 -4.95
N PHE A 408 13.98 -24.14 -4.52
CA PHE A 408 14.64 -23.24 -5.47
C PHE A 408 15.86 -23.89 -6.14
N ARG A 409 15.69 -24.47 -7.33
CA ARG A 409 16.79 -24.99 -8.16
C ARG A 409 16.70 -24.40 -9.56
N THR A 410 17.46 -23.33 -9.82
CA THR A 410 17.80 -22.92 -11.19
C THR A 410 19.32 -22.96 -11.38
N PRO A 411 19.85 -23.49 -12.52
CA PRO A 411 21.27 -23.44 -12.78
C PRO A 411 21.71 -22.00 -13.06
N SER A 412 22.63 -21.52 -12.25
CA SER A 412 23.43 -20.32 -12.45
C SER A 412 24.17 -20.37 -13.79
N THR A 413 24.21 -19.28 -14.58
CA THR A 413 25.43 -18.90 -15.35
C THR A 413 25.41 -17.60 -16.17
N SER A 414 24.31 -16.85 -16.33
CA SER A 414 24.36 -15.62 -17.17
C SER A 414 23.84 -14.32 -16.53
N LYS A 415 22.96 -14.39 -15.51
CA LYS A 415 22.25 -13.19 -15.00
C LYS A 415 22.48 -12.87 -13.52
N LYS A 416 23.51 -13.45 -12.90
CA LYS A 416 23.88 -13.16 -11.49
C LYS A 416 24.14 -11.68 -11.25
N ASP A 417 24.86 -11.01 -12.15
CA ASP A 417 25.16 -9.58 -12.04
C ASP A 417 23.89 -8.71 -12.13
N ALA A 418 22.93 -9.10 -12.97
CA ALA A 418 21.64 -8.43 -13.08
C ALA A 418 20.79 -8.63 -11.82
N ALA A 419 20.76 -9.85 -11.27
CA ALA A 419 20.10 -10.11 -10.00
C ALA A 419 20.75 -9.30 -8.86
N ASP A 420 22.09 -9.25 -8.83
CA ASP A 420 22.84 -8.53 -7.81
C ASP A 420 22.67 -7.00 -7.88
N THR A 421 22.33 -6.44 -9.03
CA THR A 421 22.08 -5.00 -9.18
C THR A 421 20.59 -4.64 -9.05
N ALA A 422 19.67 -5.59 -9.26
CA ALA A 422 18.23 -5.33 -9.28
C ALA A 422 17.66 -4.71 -7.99
N PRO A 423 17.99 -5.16 -6.76
CA PRO A 423 17.51 -4.50 -5.56
C PRO A 423 17.98 -3.04 -5.46
N ARG A 424 19.24 -2.76 -5.83
CA ARG A 424 19.76 -1.38 -5.83
C ARG A 424 18.99 -0.53 -6.85
N ALA A 425 18.85 -1.00 -8.08
CA ALA A 425 18.14 -0.27 -9.13
C ALA A 425 16.68 0.01 -8.74
N TRP A 426 16.00 -0.95 -8.09
CA TRP A 426 14.64 -0.75 -7.58
C TRP A 426 14.57 0.39 -6.56
N PHE A 427 15.48 0.42 -5.57
CA PHE A 427 15.50 1.48 -4.56
C PHE A 427 15.93 2.83 -5.14
N GLU A 428 16.87 2.86 -6.08
CA GLU A 428 17.27 4.09 -6.76
C GLU A 428 16.09 4.71 -7.50
N ASP A 429 15.33 3.91 -8.27
CA ASP A 429 14.11 4.37 -8.94
C ASP A 429 13.03 4.81 -7.93
N TRP A 430 12.78 4.00 -6.90
CA TRP A 430 11.80 4.34 -5.86
C TRP A 430 12.12 5.67 -5.15
N LEU A 431 13.40 5.95 -4.92
CA LEU A 431 13.85 7.19 -4.27
C LEU A 431 13.82 8.41 -5.20
N THR A 432 13.60 8.23 -6.51
CA THR A 432 13.32 9.37 -7.42
C THR A 432 11.92 9.95 -7.24
N ILE A 433 11.00 9.18 -6.64
CA ILE A 433 9.62 9.60 -6.41
C ILE A 433 9.62 10.77 -5.41
N PRO A 434 9.05 11.94 -5.77
CA PRO A 434 9.04 13.09 -4.86
C PRO A 434 8.29 12.76 -3.57
N VAL A 435 8.81 13.20 -2.42
CA VAL A 435 8.28 12.86 -1.09
C VAL A 435 6.77 13.13 -0.96
N CYS A 436 6.28 14.20 -1.60
CA CYS A 436 4.87 14.56 -1.57
C CYS A 436 3.94 13.53 -2.24
N HIS A 437 4.45 12.66 -3.12
CA HIS A 437 3.67 11.63 -3.79
C HIS A 437 3.43 10.39 -2.92
N PHE A 438 4.32 10.10 -1.95
CA PHE A 438 4.13 8.94 -1.05
C PHE A 438 2.81 9.01 -0.27
N PHE A 439 2.32 10.22 0.07
CA PHE A 439 1.05 10.40 0.76
C PHE A 439 -0.17 9.97 -0.07
N TYR A 440 -0.07 10.02 -1.39
CA TYR A 440 -1.17 9.70 -2.30
C TYR A 440 -1.01 8.33 -2.96
N MET A 441 0.07 7.63 -2.64
CA MET A 441 0.37 6.34 -3.23
C MET A 441 -0.63 5.28 -2.74
N PRO A 442 -1.19 4.46 -3.64
CA PRO A 442 -2.07 3.38 -3.25
C PRO A 442 -1.31 2.26 -2.53
N MET A 443 -2.05 1.39 -1.85
CA MET A 443 -1.53 0.28 -1.08
C MET A 443 -0.60 -0.65 -1.88
N SER A 444 -0.87 -0.86 -3.17
CA SER A 444 -0.02 -1.71 -4.03
C SER A 444 1.44 -1.22 -4.07
N GLY A 445 1.68 0.09 -4.17
CA GLY A 445 3.04 0.64 -4.08
C GLY A 445 3.69 0.36 -2.72
N TYR A 446 2.94 0.49 -1.62
CA TYR A 446 3.44 0.14 -0.28
C TYR A 446 3.75 -1.36 -0.14
N LEU A 447 2.96 -2.23 -0.76
CA LEU A 447 3.23 -3.67 -0.82
C LEU A 447 4.54 -3.97 -1.57
N HIS A 448 4.82 -3.28 -2.67
CA HIS A 448 6.08 -3.41 -3.40
C HIS A 448 7.27 -2.99 -2.55
N LEU A 449 7.19 -1.82 -1.90
CA LEU A 449 8.23 -1.35 -0.99
C LEU A 449 8.51 -2.34 0.14
N THR A 450 7.44 -2.87 0.74
CA THR A 450 7.56 -3.86 1.83
C THR A 450 8.29 -5.11 1.33
N ASN A 451 7.89 -5.65 0.17
CA ASN A 451 8.53 -6.84 -0.40
C ASN A 451 9.98 -6.59 -0.83
N ALA A 452 10.26 -5.46 -1.49
CA ALA A 452 11.61 -5.10 -1.88
C ALA A 452 12.54 -4.94 -0.67
N THR A 453 12.03 -4.37 0.43
CA THR A 453 12.74 -4.28 1.70
C THR A 453 13.02 -5.66 2.29
N VAL A 454 12.05 -6.58 2.26
CA VAL A 454 12.23 -7.97 2.71
C VAL A 454 13.31 -8.69 1.88
N ILE A 455 13.31 -8.53 0.56
CA ILE A 455 14.32 -9.11 -0.34
C ILE A 455 15.71 -8.56 -0.01
N LEU A 456 15.83 -7.24 0.19
CA LEU A 456 17.09 -6.60 0.57
C LEU A 456 17.60 -7.09 1.93
N LEU A 457 16.72 -7.20 2.94
CA LEU A 457 17.09 -7.71 4.26
C LEU A 457 17.55 -9.17 4.22
N ARG A 458 16.87 -10.02 3.45
CA ARG A 458 17.28 -11.42 3.23
C ARG A 458 18.66 -11.50 2.62
N ARG A 459 18.92 -10.67 1.60
CA ARG A 459 20.23 -10.60 0.94
C ARG A 459 21.33 -10.08 1.86
N ALA A 460 21.06 -9.03 2.63
CA ALA A 460 22.00 -8.48 3.60
C ALA A 460 22.38 -9.53 4.66
N ARG A 461 21.39 -10.29 5.16
CA ARG A 461 21.64 -11.38 6.11
C ARG A 461 22.47 -12.50 5.49
N LEU A 462 22.21 -12.87 4.23
CA LEU A 462 23.03 -13.85 3.52
C LEU A 462 24.48 -13.37 3.39
N ALA A 463 24.70 -12.13 2.96
CA ALA A 463 26.05 -11.55 2.83
C ALA A 463 26.82 -11.47 4.15
N LEU A 464 26.11 -11.25 5.27
CA LEU A 464 26.73 -11.30 6.60
C LEU A 464 27.15 -12.73 6.96
N LEU A 465 26.29 -13.71 6.72
CA LEU A 465 26.59 -15.12 7.02
C LEU A 465 27.77 -15.66 6.20
N THR A 466 27.98 -15.17 4.97
CA THR A 466 29.10 -15.60 4.12
C THR A 466 30.43 -14.91 4.45
N ARG A 467 30.41 -13.70 5.01
CA ARG A 467 31.63 -12.94 5.39
C ARG A 467 32.29 -13.35 6.71
N TYR A 468 31.60 -14.12 7.55
CA TYR A 468 32.16 -14.66 8.81
C TYR A 468 32.79 -16.05 8.65
N ARG A 469 33.06 -16.47 7.40
CA ARG A 469 34.04 -17.51 7.06
C ARG A 469 35.36 -16.84 6.69
#